data_AF-A0A329ICS2-F1
#
_entry.id   AF-A0A329ICS2-F1
#
_cell.length_a   1.000
_cell.length_b   1.000
_cell.length_c   1.000
_cell.angle_alpha   90.00
_cell.angle_beta   90.00
_cell.angle_gamma   90.00
#
_symmetry.space_group_name_H-M   'P 1'
#
loop_
_entity.id
_entity.type
_entity.pdbx_description
1 polymer ?
#
loop_
_entity_poly.entity_id
_entity_poly.type
_entity_poly.pdbx_seq_one_letter_code
_entity_poly.pdbx_strand_id
1 'polypeptide(L)' 'MRLRTALLFALATCATAAFAAPASYYLWQGKHKTVCAQTSPGKGWTRVSGAFVRPDCSF' A
#
# COMPACT_ATOMS: atom_id res chain seq x y z
N MET A 1 -33.77 25.07 6.11
CA MET A 1 -32.41 25.33 5.57
C MET A 1 -31.30 24.98 6.54
N ARG A 2 -31.39 25.30 7.85
CA ARG A 2 -30.33 25.06 8.85
C ARG A 2 -29.89 23.59 9.02
N LEU A 3 -30.82 22.64 8.86
CA LEU A 3 -30.52 21.21 8.98
C LEU A 3 -29.67 20.68 7.81
N ARG A 4 -29.86 21.22 6.60
CA ARG A 4 -29.09 20.83 5.42
C ARG A 4 -27.65 21.32 5.51
N THR A 5 -27.47 22.56 5.97
CA THR A 5 -26.13 23.11 6.23
C THR A 5 -25.41 22.37 7.35
N ALA A 6 -26.12 21.96 8.41
CA ALA A 6 -25.54 21.15 9.48
C ALA A 6 -25.10 19.75 8.97
N LEU A 7 -25.92 19.11 8.13
CA LEU A 7 -25.61 17.81 7.55
C LEU A 7 -24.39 17.86 6.61
N LEU A 8 -24.31 18.91 5.79
CA LEU A 8 -23.17 19.12 4.89
C LEU A 8 -21.86 19.34 5.66
N PHE A 9 -21.90 20.08 6.75
CA PHE A 9 -20.74 20.27 7.62
C PHE A 9 -20.30 18.96 8.29
N ALA A 10 -21.24 18.13 8.74
CA ALA A 10 -20.94 16.83 9.35
C ALA A 10 -20.34 15.82 8.36
N LEU A 11 -20.75 15.83 7.09
CA LEU A 11 -20.12 14.99 6.07
C LEU A 11 -18.71 15.48 5.71
N ALA A 12 -18.49 16.80 5.67
CA ALA A 12 -17.20 17.37 5.34
C ALA A 12 -16.12 17.05 6.39
N THR A 13 -16.48 16.97 7.68
CA THR A 13 -15.54 16.61 8.74
C THR A 13 -15.20 15.12 8.79
N CYS A 14 -16.04 14.25 8.24
CA CYS A 14 -15.81 12.81 8.21
C CYS A 14 -14.85 12.37 7.08
N ALA A 15 -14.53 13.26 6.14
CA ALA A 15 -13.62 12.99 5.03
C ALA A 15 -12.13 13.19 5.39
N THR A 16 -11.77 13.10 6.68
CA THR A 16 -10.37 13.28 7.10
C THR A 16 -9.49 12.12 6.63
N ALA A 17 -8.25 12.50 6.30
CA ALA A 17 -7.38 11.84 5.36
C ALA A 17 -7.04 10.38 5.70
N ALA A 18 -7.51 9.46 4.85
CA ALA A 18 -6.91 8.13 4.73
C ALA A 18 -5.55 8.28 4.03
N PHE A 19 -4.50 8.52 4.82
CA PHE A 19 -3.13 8.44 4.31
C PHE A 19 -2.79 6.97 4.06
N ALA A 20 -2.78 6.56 2.80
CA ALA A 20 -2.23 5.28 2.41
C ALA A 20 -0.74 5.29 2.77
N ALA A 21 -0.33 4.43 3.71
CA ALA A 21 1.08 4.20 3.95
C ALA A 21 1.72 3.73 2.62
N PRO A 22 2.99 4.09 2.35
CA PRO A 22 3.69 3.61 1.17
C PRO A 22 3.60 2.09 1.10
N ALA A 23 3.13 1.56 -0.03
CA ALA A 23 3.02 0.13 -0.20
C ALA A 23 4.42 -0.47 -0.18
N SER A 24 4.72 -1.29 0.83
CA SER A 24 6.04 -1.91 0.95
C SER A 24 6.23 -2.96 -0.14
N TYR A 25 7.33 -2.84 -0.89
CA TYR A 25 7.76 -3.82 -1.88
C TYR A 25 8.87 -4.68 -1.29
N TYR A 26 8.97 -5.92 -1.76
CA TYR A 26 9.98 -6.88 -1.31
C TYR A 26 10.60 -7.61 -2.51
N LEU A 27 11.84 -8.04 -2.36
CA LEU A 27 12.45 -8.98 -3.29
C LEU A 27 12.02 -10.40 -2.93
N TRP A 28 11.43 -11.06 -3.92
CA TRP A 28 11.03 -12.45 -3.85
C TRP A 28 11.95 -13.27 -4.73
N GLN A 29 12.62 -14.24 -4.14
CA GLN A 29 13.44 -15.21 -4.85
C GLN A 29 12.59 -16.41 -5.22
N GLY A 30 12.46 -16.67 -6.51
CA GLY A 30 11.93 -17.91 -7.06
C GLY A 30 13.06 -18.83 -7.52
N LYS A 31 12.70 -19.96 -8.12
CA LYS A 31 13.67 -20.97 -8.55
C LYS A 31 14.71 -20.46 -9.56
N HIS A 32 14.31 -19.54 -10.45
CA HIS A 32 15.15 -19.08 -11.57
C HIS A 32 15.26 -17.55 -11.68
N LYS A 33 14.51 -16.79 -10.88
CA LYS A 33 14.50 -15.33 -10.97
C LYS A 33 14.13 -14.69 -9.64
N THR A 34 14.58 -13.46 -9.47
CA THR A 34 14.17 -12.57 -8.39
C THR A 34 13.18 -11.56 -8.95
N VAL A 35 12.12 -11.24 -8.22
CA VAL A 35 11.14 -10.22 -8.62
C VAL A 35 10.85 -9.26 -7.49
N CYS A 36 10.52 -8.03 -7.84
CA CYS A 36 10.00 -7.04 -6.91
C CYS A 36 8.47 -7.13 -6.85
N ALA A 37 7.90 -7.37 -5.67
CA ALA A 37 6.45 -7.39 -5.48
C ALA A 37 6.06 -7.07 -4.03
N GLN A 38 4.89 -6.45 -3.84
CA GLN A 38 4.35 -6.16 -2.51
C GLN A 38 3.98 -7.43 -1.74
N THR A 39 3.42 -8.42 -2.45
CA THR A 39 2.99 -9.70 -1.90
C THR A 39 3.71 -10.87 -2.57
N SER A 40 3.66 -12.06 -1.95
CA SER A 40 4.29 -13.25 -2.52
C SER A 40 3.66 -13.56 -3.88
N PRO A 41 4.45 -13.77 -4.96
CA PRO A 41 3.90 -14.17 -6.25
C PRO A 41 3.26 -15.57 -6.25
N GLY A 42 3.50 -16.39 -5.22
CA GLY A 42 2.86 -17.70 -5.07
C GLY A 42 3.73 -18.70 -4.32
N LYS A 43 3.36 -19.99 -4.44
CA LYS A 43 4.12 -21.10 -3.84
C LYS A 43 5.54 -21.18 -4.45
N GLY A 44 6.54 -21.40 -3.61
CA GLY A 44 7.94 -21.51 -4.05
C GLY A 44 8.68 -20.18 -4.18
N TRP A 45 8.06 -19.09 -3.72
CA TRP A 45 8.71 -17.78 -3.60
C TRP A 45 9.08 -17.51 -2.15
N THR A 46 10.32 -17.10 -1.94
CA THR A 46 10.84 -16.74 -0.61
C THR A 46 11.20 -15.27 -0.59
N ARG A 47 10.75 -14.54 0.45
CA ARG A 47 11.16 -13.16 0.68
C ARG A 47 12.61 -13.14 1.12
N VAL A 48 13.46 -12.39 0.43
CA VAL A 48 14.92 -12.33 0.68
C VAL A 48 15.42 -10.95 1.11
N SER A 49 14.52 -10.00 1.33
CA SER A 49 14.87 -8.61 1.67
C SER A 49 13.99 -8.01 2.76
N GLY A 50 14.45 -6.88 3.32
CA GLY A 50 13.62 -5.94 4.07
C GLY A 50 12.59 -5.21 3.20
N ALA A 51 11.86 -4.26 3.82
CA ALA A 51 10.83 -3.46 3.14
C ALA A 51 11.47 -2.37 2.25
N PHE A 52 11.13 -2.37 0.97
CA PHE A 52 11.49 -1.33 0.00
C PHE A 52 10.34 -0.36 -0.22
N VAL A 53 10.66 0.91 -0.45
CA VAL A 53 9.67 2.00 -0.60
C VAL A 53 9.28 2.21 -2.07
N ARG A 54 10.13 1.80 -3.03
CA ARG A 54 9.90 1.99 -4.46
C ARG A 54 9.39 0.71 -5.16
N PRO A 55 8.53 0.85 -6.19
CA PRO A 55 7.94 -0.28 -6.90
C PRO A 55 8.93 -1.12 -7.71
N ASP A 56 10.12 -0.59 -7.99
CA ASP A 56 11.22 -1.28 -8.66
C ASP A 56 12.25 -1.88 -7.69
N CYS A 57 11.99 -1.84 -6.37
CA CYS A 57 12.87 -2.34 -5.31
C CYS A 57 14.29 -1.73 -5.32
N SER A 58 14.44 -0.52 -5.84
CA SER A 58 15.68 0.24 -5.72
C SER A 58 15.70 1.07 -4.42
N PHE A 59 16.90 1.30 -3.86
CA PHE A 59 17.14 2.01 -2.59
C PHE A 59 16.94 3.51 -2.67
#